data_AF-A0A2Z4FGW9-F1
#
_entry.id   AF-A0A2Z4FGW9-F1
#
_cell.length_a   1.000
_cell.length_b   1.000
_cell.length_c   1.000
_cell.angle_alpha   90.00
_cell.angle_beta   90.00
_cell.angle_gamma   90.00
#
_symmetry.space_group_name_H-M   'P 1'
#
loop_
_entity.id
_entity.type
_entity.pdbx_description
1 polymer ?
#
loop_
_entity_poly.entity_id
_entity_poly.type
_entity_poly.pdbx_seq_one_letter_code
_entity_poly.pdbx_strand_id
1 'polypeptide(L)'
;MHEQLHADENLAVFLTIEDDGILRLEMVATSDTYDLSVPDEVVVAVEGEAVEVVVEDAAHAMAELGDASKFDEETFTVMLRVHEFFEGWDFGPEDEG
;
A
#
# COMPACT_ATOMS: atom_id res chain seq x y z
N MET A 1 10.87 2.27 -8.83
CA MET A 1 9.79 3.22 -9.16
C MET A 1 9.16 3.70 -7.87
N HIS A 2 8.72 4.96 -7.75
CA HIS A 2 8.03 5.44 -6.55
C HIS A 2 6.84 6.31 -6.98
N GLU A 3 5.64 5.92 -6.57
CA GLU A 3 4.38 6.55 -6.94
C GLU A 3 3.57 6.88 -5.69
N GLN A 4 3.02 8.09 -5.63
CA GLN A 4 2.14 8.50 -4.55
C GLN A 4 0.70 8.18 -4.94
N LEU A 5 0.09 7.24 -4.22
CA LEU A 5 -1.29 6.79 -4.48
C LEU A 5 -2.32 7.73 -3.84
N HIS A 6 -1.98 8.23 -2.64
CA HIS A 6 -2.86 9.06 -1.84
C HIS A 6 -2.05 9.97 -0.93
N ALA A 7 -2.53 11.19 -0.72
CA ALA A 7 -1.95 12.11 0.25
C ALA A 7 -2.96 13.17 0.68
N ASP A 8 -3.31 13.13 1.95
CA ASP A 8 -4.18 14.09 2.62
C ASP A 8 -3.54 14.56 3.93
N GLU A 9 -4.27 15.38 4.70
CA GLU A 9 -3.77 15.96 5.95
C GLU A 9 -3.46 14.91 7.05
N ASN A 10 -4.01 13.69 6.93
CA ASN A 10 -3.88 12.63 7.94
C ASN A 10 -3.03 11.42 7.49
N LEU A 11 -2.98 11.11 6.19
CA LEU A 11 -2.34 9.90 5.67
C LEU A 11 -1.74 10.17 4.30
N ALA A 12 -0.55 9.63 4.08
CA ALA A 12 0.06 9.50 2.77
C ALA A 12 0.38 8.03 2.50
N VAL A 13 0.12 7.60 1.26
CA VAL A 13 0.32 6.22 0.81
C VAL A 13 1.17 6.26 -0.45
N PHE A 14 2.24 5.47 -0.43
CA PHE A 14 3.20 5.41 -1.52
C PHE A 14 3.41 3.96 -1.96
N LEU A 15 3.46 3.75 -3.26
CA LEU A 15 3.85 2.48 -3.86
C LEU A 15 5.28 2.61 -4.37
N THR A 16 6.16 1.72 -3.91
CA THR A 16 7.57 1.69 -4.32
C THR A 16 7.92 0.32 -4.88
N ILE A 17 8.57 0.29 -6.04
CA ILE A 17 9.27 -0.88 -6.56
C ILE A 17 10.73 -0.73 -6.18
N GLU A 18 11.20 -1.58 -5.27
CA GLU A 18 12.59 -1.64 -4.83
C GLU A 18 13.52 -2.19 -5.93
N ASP A 19 14.84 -1.99 -5.80
CA ASP A 19 15.85 -2.45 -6.77
C ASP A 19 15.86 -3.98 -6.97
N ASP A 20 15.41 -4.75 -5.98
CA ASP A 20 15.27 -6.22 -6.07
C ASP A 20 13.99 -6.64 -6.83
N GLY A 21 13.19 -5.69 -7.31
CA GLY A 21 11.93 -5.94 -8.01
C GLY A 21 10.76 -6.20 -7.08
N ILE A 22 10.88 -5.93 -5.79
CA ILE A 22 9.80 -6.11 -4.81
C ILE A 22 8.91 -4.86 -4.77
N LEU A 23 7.59 -5.05 -4.89
CA LEU A 23 6.58 -4.03 -4.64
C LEU A 23 6.34 -3.89 -3.14
N ARG A 24 6.50 -2.68 -2.65
CA ARG A 24 6.22 -2.29 -1.27
C ARG A 24 5.22 -1.14 -1.25
N LEU A 25 4.19 -1.29 -0.43
CA LEU A 25 3.29 -0.22 -0.06
C LEU A 25 3.78 0.40 1.25
N GLU A 26 4.04 1.70 1.23
CA GLU A 26 4.42 2.49 2.40
C GLU A 26 3.26 3.39 2.82
N MET A 27 2.99 3.42 4.12
CA MET A 27 1.94 4.23 4.74
C MET A 27 2.58 5.15 5.77
N VAL A 28 2.33 6.44 5.63
CA VAL A 28 2.85 7.47 6.54
C VAL A 28 1.68 8.26 7.10
N ALA A 29 1.40 8.12 8.39
CA ALA A 29 0.46 8.99 9.07
C ALA A 29 1.11 10.37 9.28
N THR A 30 0.48 11.40 8.74
CA THR A 30 0.96 12.79 8.82
C THR A 30 0.38 13.55 10.01
N SER A 31 -0.54 12.91 10.75
CA SER A 31 -1.24 13.44 11.90
C SER A 31 -1.48 12.33 12.94
N ASP A 32 -1.63 12.72 14.21
CA ASP A 32 -1.95 11.79 15.32
C ASP A 32 -3.36 11.16 15.24
N THR A 33 -4.10 11.42 14.16
CA THR A 33 -5.44 10.85 13.91
C THR A 33 -5.38 9.34 13.65
N TYR A 34 -4.35 8.88 12.95
CA TYR A 34 -4.17 7.46 12.60
C TYR A 34 -2.99 6.87 13.37
N ASP A 35 -3.21 5.76 14.06
CA ASP A 35 -2.15 4.98 14.69
C ASP A 35 -1.90 3.73 13.84
N LEU A 36 -0.83 3.77 13.05
CA LEU A 36 -0.48 2.66 12.16
C LEU A 36 0.09 1.46 12.91
N SER A 37 0.37 1.59 14.21
CA SER A 37 0.92 0.51 15.02
C SER A 37 -0.11 -0.50 15.50
N VAL A 38 -1.40 -0.22 15.28
CA VAL A 38 -2.48 -1.12 15.67
C VAL A 38 -2.75 -2.13 14.55
N PRO A 39 -2.39 -3.42 14.73
CA PRO A 39 -2.44 -4.41 13.66
C PRO A 39 -3.86 -4.74 13.17
N ASP A 40 -4.88 -4.52 14.01
CA ASP A 40 -6.29 -4.68 13.62
C ASP A 40 -6.84 -3.48 12.83
N GLU A 41 -6.12 -2.35 12.81
CA GLU A 41 -6.57 -1.12 12.15
C GLU A 41 -5.93 -0.88 10.79
N VAL A 42 -4.75 -1.47 10.55
CA VAL A 42 -4.05 -1.41 9.26
C VAL A 42 -4.15 -2.75 8.55
N VAL A 43 -4.95 -2.80 7.49
CA VAL A 43 -5.12 -4.01 6.68
C VAL A 43 -4.78 -3.68 5.23
N VAL A 44 -3.81 -4.40 4.69
CA VAL A 44 -3.46 -4.37 3.27
C VAL A 44 -3.88 -5.69 2.66
N ALA A 45 -4.50 -5.64 1.48
CA ALA A 45 -4.82 -6.83 0.72
C ALA A 45 -4.50 -6.63 -0.76
N VAL A 46 -4.01 -7.68 -1.41
CA VAL A 46 -3.70 -7.73 -2.84
C VAL A 46 -4.52 -8.84 -3.45
N GLU A 47 -5.31 -8.54 -4.47
CA GLU A 47 -6.22 -9.50 -5.11
C GLU A 47 -7.16 -10.24 -4.13
N GLY A 48 -7.49 -9.59 -3.01
CA GLY A 48 -8.33 -10.15 -1.96
C GLY A 48 -7.59 -11.05 -0.95
N GLU A 49 -6.29 -11.24 -1.09
CA GLU A 49 -5.45 -11.89 -0.09
C GLU A 49 -4.82 -10.86 0.86
N ALA A 50 -4.91 -11.10 2.16
CA ALA A 50 -4.31 -10.20 3.16
C ALA A 50 -2.78 -10.30 3.10
N VAL A 51 -2.13 -9.15 3.10
CA VAL A 51 -0.68 -8.99 3.10
C VAL A 51 -0.23 -8.64 4.51
N GLU A 52 0.91 -9.20 4.93
CA GLU A 52 1.50 -8.88 6.23
C GLU A 52 2.01 -7.44 6.22
N VAL A 53 1.56 -6.66 7.21
CA VAL A 53 1.99 -5.29 7.44
C VAL A 53 3.07 -5.29 8.51
N VAL A 54 4.24 -4.77 8.17
CA VAL A 54 5.34 -4.50 9.08
C VAL A 54 5.21 -3.07 9.57
N VAL A 55 4.92 -2.93 10.86
CA VAL A 55 4.87 -1.64 11.54
C VAL A 55 6.26 -1.27 12.03
N GLU A 56 6.76 -0.09 11.65
CA GLU A 56 7.96 0.48 12.26
C GLU A 56 7.59 1.27 13.53
N ASP A 57 6.57 2.14 13.43
CA ASP A 57 6.06 2.94 14.54
C ASP A 57 4.61 3.41 14.29
N ALA A 58 4.05 4.19 15.21
CA ALA A 58 2.67 4.68 15.12
C ALA A 58 2.41 5.56 13.88
N ALA A 59 3.44 6.17 13.29
CA ALA A 59 3.33 7.02 12.13
C ALA A 59 3.76 6.33 10.83
N HIS A 60 4.35 5.14 10.89
CA HIS A 60 4.94 4.50 9.71
C HIS A 60 4.76 2.99 9.71
N ALA A 61 4.17 2.50 8.62
CA ALA A 61 3.97 1.08 8.37
C ALA A 61 4.20 0.75 6.89
N MET A 62 4.60 -0.49 6.64
CA MET A 62 4.94 -0.98 5.30
C MET A 62 4.32 -2.35 5.05
N ALA A 63 3.92 -2.62 3.82
CA ALA A 63 3.43 -3.92 3.39
C ALA A 63 4.18 -4.37 2.14
N GLU A 64 4.70 -5.59 2.16
CA GLU A 64 5.37 -6.18 0.99
C GLU A 64 4.33 -6.91 0.13
N LEU A 65 3.98 -6.32 -1.01
CA LEU A 65 2.94 -6.85 -1.89
C LEU A 65 3.44 -8.06 -2.71
N GLY A 66 4.75 -8.21 -2.83
CA GLY A 66 5.41 -9.31 -3.53
C GLY A 66 6.23 -8.83 -4.72
N ASP A 67 6.56 -9.75 -5.63
CA ASP A 67 7.43 -9.50 -6.78
C ASP A 67 6.70 -8.73 -7.88
N ALA A 68 7.22 -7.56 -8.28
CA ALA A 68 6.69 -6.71 -9.35
C ALA A 68 6.55 -7.46 -10.67
N SER A 69 7.41 -8.44 -10.95
CA SER A 69 7.37 -9.22 -12.20
C SER A 69 6.08 -10.02 -12.33
N LYS A 70 5.41 -10.36 -11.23
CA LYS A 70 4.11 -11.05 -11.26
C LYS A 70 2.97 -10.14 -11.72
N PHE A 71 3.17 -8.83 -11.64
CA PHE A 71 2.16 -7.82 -11.91
C PHE A 71 2.41 -7.08 -13.22
N ASP A 72 3.54 -7.33 -13.87
CA ASP A 72 3.90 -6.75 -15.18
C ASP A 72 2.99 -7.29 -16.31
N GLU A 73 2.45 -8.50 -16.13
CA GLU A 73 1.66 -9.22 -17.13
C GLU A 73 0.14 -9.19 -16.86
N GLU A 74 -0.29 -8.84 -15.64
CA GLU A 74 -1.68 -8.94 -15.19
C GLU A 74 -2.11 -7.70 -14.39
N THR A 75 -3.38 -7.30 -14.51
CA THR A 75 -3.95 -6.25 -13.66
C THR A 75 -4.16 -6.77 -12.24
N PHE A 76 -3.81 -5.98 -11.24
CA PHE A 76 -4.01 -6.31 -9.83
C PHE A 76 -4.63 -5.15 -9.06
N THR A 77 -5.36 -5.49 -8.01
CA THR A 77 -5.98 -4.49 -7.12
C THR A 77 -5.31 -4.56 -5.75
N VAL A 78 -4.87 -3.40 -5.27
CA VAL A 78 -4.42 -3.21 -3.88
C VAL A 78 -5.53 -2.52 -3.11
N MET A 79 -5.93 -3.11 -2.00
CA MET A 79 -6.87 -2.52 -1.05
C MET A 79 -6.15 -2.16 0.24
N LEU A 80 -6.35 -0.93 0.69
CA LEU A 80 -5.86 -0.45 1.97
C LEU A 80 -7.03 -0.04 2.85
N ARG A 81 -6.99 -0.50 4.10
CA ARG A 81 -7.83 0.00 5.18
C ARG A 81 -6.96 0.50 6.31
N VAL A 82 -7.16 1.75 6.73
CA VAL A 82 -6.56 2.34 7.92
C VAL A 82 -7.67 2.99 8.74
N HIS A 83 -8.04 2.40 9.88
CA HIS A 83 -9.12 2.91 10.72
C HIS A 83 -10.46 3.03 9.94
N GLU A 84 -10.87 4.26 9.60
CA GLU A 84 -12.06 4.59 8.79
C GLU A 84 -11.74 4.86 7.31
N PHE A 85 -10.46 5.06 6.97
CA PHE A 85 -9.99 5.19 5.61
C PHE A 85 -10.03 3.82 4.92
N PHE A 86 -10.64 3.78 3.73
CA PHE A 86 -10.71 2.61 2.89
C PHE A 86 -10.58 3.04 1.43
N GLU A 87 -9.50 2.64 0.78
CA GLU A 87 -9.23 2.98 -0.62
C GLU A 87 -8.65 1.76 -1.35
N GLY A 88 -8.92 1.69 -2.64
CA GLY A 88 -8.41 0.65 -3.51
C GLY A 88 -7.85 1.27 -4.78
N TRP A 89 -6.71 0.75 -5.22
CA TRP A 89 -6.06 1.16 -6.45
C TRP A 89 -5.88 -0.06 -7.35
N ASP A 90 -6.26 0.12 -8.61
CA ASP A 90 -6.08 -0.87 -9.66
C ASP A 90 -4.82 -0.51 -10.45
N PHE A 91 -3.93 -1.47 -10.60
CA PHE A 91 -2.69 -1.37 -11.34
C PHE A 91 -2.67 -2.42 -12.45
N GLY A 92 -1.88 -2.17 -13.48
CA GLY A 92 -1.69 -3.10 -14.58
C GLY A 92 -1.18 -2.37 -15.81
N PRO A 93 -0.95 -3.09 -16.92
CA PRO A 93 -0.58 -2.45 -18.17
C PRO A 93 -1.67 -1.44 -18.55
N GLU A 94 -1.29 -0.19 -18.77
CA GLU A 94 -2.19 0.78 -19.41
C GLU A 94 -2.60 0.17 -20.76
N ASP A 95 -3.87 -0.21 -20.88
CA ASP A 95 -4.43 -0.61 -22.17
C ASP A 95 -4.39 0.66 -23.04
N GLU A 96 -3.29 0.85 -23.77
CA GLU A 96 -3.18 1.84 -24.84
C GLU A 96 -4.16 1.43 -25.95
N GLY A 97 -5.43 1.75 -25.73
CA GLY A 97 -6.52 1.61 -26.70
C GLY A 97 -6.47 2.63 -27.83
#